data_AF-A0A819VH55-F1
#
_entry.id   AF-A0A819VH55-F1
#
_cell.length_a   1.000
_cell.length_b   1.000
_cell.length_c   1.000
_cell.angle_alpha   90.00
_cell.angle_beta   90.00
_cell.angle_gamma   90.00
#
_symmetry.space_group_name_H-M   'P 1'
#
loop_
_entity.id
_entity.type
_entity.pdbx_description
1 polymer ?
#
loop_
_entity_poly.entity_id
_entity_poly.type
_entity_poly.pdbx_seq_one_letter_code
_entity_poly.pdbx_strand_id
1 'polypeptide(L)' 'SSGFNSHPFALAVGDIDNNNLTDIIATNNGYGNIDILMKTC' A
#
# COMPACT_ATOMS: atom_id res chain seq x y z
N SER A 1 -15.34 -3.02 -8.79
CA SER A 1 -14.24 -3.91 -9.20
C SER A 1 -13.88 -4.75 -7.98
N SER A 2 -14.16 -6.05 -8.00
CA SER A 2 -13.92 -6.96 -6.87
C SER A 2 -12.43 -7.31 -6.79
N GLY A 3 -11.81 -7.21 -5.61
CA GLY A 3 -10.37 -7.46 -5.36
C GLY A 3 -9.92 -8.92 -5.49
N PHE A 4 -10.54 -9.70 -6.38
CA PHE A 4 -10.34 -11.14 -6.51
C PHE A 4 -9.01 -11.55 -7.16
N ASN A 5 -8.18 -10.59 -7.61
CA ASN A 5 -6.86 -10.89 -8.18
C ASN A 5 -5.73 -10.02 -7.61
N SER A 6 -5.99 -9.28 -6.52
CA SER A 6 -4.93 -8.59 -5.78
C SER A 6 -4.17 -9.64 -4.99
N HIS A 7 -3.08 -10.13 -5.57
CA HIS A 7 -2.13 -11.02 -4.90
C HIS A 7 -0.99 -10.15 -4.36
N PRO A 8 -1.10 -9.61 -3.13
CA PRO A 8 -0.03 -8.83 -2.54
C PRO A 8 1.21 -9.70 -2.41
N PHE A 9 2.31 -9.26 -3.04
CA PHE A 9 3.59 -9.97 -3.04
C PHE A 9 4.56 -9.40 -2.01
N ALA A 10 4.48 -8.10 -1.74
CA ALA A 10 5.30 -7.44 -0.74
C ALA A 10 4.55 -6.31 -0.03
N LEU A 11 4.93 -6.10 1.24
CA LEU A 11 4.46 -5.04 2.12
C LEU A 11 5.65 -4.21 2.59
N ALA A 12 5.48 -2.90 2.68
CA ALA A 12 6.43 -1.98 3.30
C ALA A 12 5.70 -1.02 4.24
N VAL A 13 6.40 -0.57 5.28
CA VAL A 13 5.91 0.40 6.27
C VAL A 13 6.95 1.51 6.44
N GLY A 14 6.48 2.75 6.58
CA GLY A 14 7.33 3.92 6.74
C GLY A 14 6.54 5.21 6.67
N ASP A 15 7.14 6.32 7.07
CA ASP A 15 6.60 7.67 6.88
C ASP A 15 7.04 8.16 5.49
N ILE A 16 6.09 8.22 4.54
CA ILE A 16 6.39 8.50 3.13
C ILE A 16 6.18 9.97 2.80
N ASP A 17 5.25 10.62 3.49
CA ASP A 17 4.88 12.02 3.28
C ASP A 17 5.46 12.99 4.32
N ASN A 18 6.30 12.50 5.24
CA ASN A 18 6.96 13.22 6.33
C ASN A 18 5.98 13.87 7.31
N ASN A 19 4.87 13.20 7.60
CA ASN A 19 3.87 13.68 8.55
C ASN A 19 4.02 13.07 9.95
N ASN A 20 5.09 12.31 10.19
CA ASN A 20 5.39 11.56 11.40
C ASN A 20 4.38 10.45 11.73
N LEU A 21 3.53 10.04 10.79
CA LEU A 21 2.65 8.87 10.90
C LEU A 21 3.19 7.72 10.05
N THR A 22 2.84 6.50 10.44
CA THR A 22 3.23 5.31 9.69
C THR A 22 2.25 5.06 8.55
N ASP A 23 2.74 5.11 7.32
CA ASP A 23 2.03 4.70 6.12
C ASP A 23 2.27 3.21 5.80
N ILE A 24 1.37 2.65 4.98
CA ILE A 24 1.45 1.27 4.53
C ILE A 24 1.44 1.24 3.00
N ILE A 25 2.39 0.50 2.42
CA ILE A 25 2.45 0.23 0.98
C ILE A 25 2.22 -1.26 0.75
N ALA A 26 1.33 -1.59 -0.18
CA ALA A 26 1.11 -2.95 -0.66
C ALA A 26 1.35 -3.03 -2.17
N THR A 27 2.16 -4.00 -2.60
CA THR A 27 2.40 -4.28 -4.02
C THR A 27 1.63 -5.51 -4.44
N ASN A 28 0.72 -5.37 -5.41
CA ASN A 28 -0.13 -6.47 -5.86
C ASN A 28 0.36 -6.97 -7.22
N ASN A 29 0.99 -8.16 -7.23
CA ASN A 29 1.57 -8.72 -8.46
C ASN A 29 0.50 -9.14 -9.47
N GLY A 30 -0.69 -9.57 -9.01
CA GLY A 30 -1.76 -10.07 -9.88
C GLY A 30 -2.45 -9.03 -10.77
N TYR A 31 -2.34 -7.73 -10.45
CA TYR A 31 -2.84 -6.62 -11.28
C TYR A 31 -1.74 -5.62 -11.65
N GLY A 32 -0.53 -5.74 -11.07
CA GLY A 32 0.57 -4.81 -11.30
C GLY A 32 0.37 -3.42 -10.68
N ASN A 33 -0.55 -3.27 -9.72
CA ASN A 33 -0.80 -2.01 -9.01
C ASN A 33 -0.04 -1.96 -7.67
N ILE A 34 0.22 -0.74 -7.23
CA ILE A 34 0.73 -0.41 -5.90
C ILE A 34 -0.36 0.38 -5.19
N ASP A 35 -0.78 -0.14 -4.04
CA ASP A 35 -1.74 0.55 -3.16
C ASP A 35 -0.98 1.18 -2.00
N ILE A 36 -1.31 2.44 -1.68
CA ILE A 36 -0.71 3.19 -0.58
C ILE A 36 -1.84 3.65 0.34
N LEU A 37 -1.77 3.24 1.61
CA LEU A 37 -2.61 3.77 2.65
C LEU A 37 -1.85 4.87 3.40
N MET A 38 -2.23 6.11 3.12
CA MET A 38 -1.72 7.29 3.82
C MET A 38 -2.48 7.50 5.12
N LYS A 39 -1.74 7.69 6.21
CA LYS A 39 -2.32 8.16 7.46
C LYS A 39 -2.38 9.67 7.44
N THR A 40 -3.53 10.24 7.73
CA THR A 40 -3.70 11.68 7.90
C THR A 40 -4.17 11.97 9.33
N CYS A 41 -3.65 13.03 9.94
CA CYS A 41 -4.15 13.57 11.20
C CYS A 41 -5.59 14.10 11.06
#